data_AF-A0A7S0HVG8-F1
#
_entry.id   AF-A0A7S0HVG8-F1
#
_cell.length_a   1.000
_cell.length_b   1.000
_cell.length_c   1.000
_cell.angle_alpha   90.00
_cell.angle_beta   90.00
_cell.angle_gamma   90.00
#
_symmetry.space_group_name_H-M   'P 1'
#
loop_
_entity.id
_entity.type
_entity.pdbx_description
1 polymer ?
#
loop_
_entity_poly.entity_id
_entity_poly.type
_entity_poly.pdbx_seq_one_letter_code
_entity_poly.pdbx_strand_id
1 'polypeptide(L)'
;TMSVFGEEEVLRATGAKKFMAKESLQRYNCGPGHFLPVLQRDSRGCSDKEEKTSFVIQSMRWGLVPSYTRASSAWEAMRAGYAMINARSDNLSRVHKRLLDKK
;
A
#
# COMPACT_ATOMS: atom_id res chain seq x y z
N THR A 1 0.05 20.88 -19.63
CA THR A 1 0.83 20.17 -18.58
C THR A 1 -0.10 19.15 -17.96
N MET A 2 0.22 17.84 -18.01
CA MET A 2 -0.61 16.85 -17.33
C MET A 2 -0.44 17.04 -15.82
N SER A 3 -1.52 17.42 -15.14
CA SER A 3 -1.52 17.58 -13.69
C SER A 3 -1.70 16.21 -13.04
N VAL A 4 -0.85 15.89 -12.08
CA VAL A 4 -1.10 14.81 -11.13
C VAL A 4 -2.09 15.30 -10.07
N PHE A 5 -2.84 14.38 -9.45
CA PHE A 5 -3.77 14.75 -8.37
C PHE A 5 -3.01 15.22 -7.13
N GLY A 6 -3.43 16.35 -6.56
CA GLY A 6 -2.89 16.88 -5.31
C GLY A 6 -3.38 16.12 -4.07
N GLU A 7 -2.72 16.31 -2.92
CA GLU A 7 -3.10 15.65 -1.66
C GLU A 7 -4.56 15.93 -1.28
N GLU A 8 -4.99 17.19 -1.35
CA GLU A 8 -6.37 17.59 -1.03
C GLU A 8 -7.41 16.89 -1.90
N GLU A 9 -7.11 16.73 -3.19
CA GLU A 9 -8.02 16.06 -4.13
C GLU A 9 -8.16 14.58 -3.81
N VAL A 10 -7.05 13.92 -3.47
CA VAL A 10 -7.04 12.50 -3.10
C VAL A 10 -7.73 12.29 -1.75
N LEU A 11 -7.52 13.17 -0.77
CA LEU A 11 -8.22 13.12 0.52
C LEU A 11 -9.73 13.29 0.35
N ARG A 12 -10.15 14.28 -0.46
CA ARG A 12 -11.56 14.50 -0.78
C ARG A 12 -12.19 13.31 -1.48
N ALA A 13 -11.50 12.71 -2.45
CA ALA A 13 -12.01 11.58 -3.22
C ALA A 13 -12.13 10.28 -2.39
N THR A 14 -11.24 10.09 -1.41
CA THR A 14 -11.17 8.84 -0.63
C THR A 14 -11.87 8.92 0.73
N GLY A 15 -12.13 10.12 1.24
CA GLY A 15 -12.62 10.33 2.61
C GLY A 15 -11.58 9.96 3.68
N ALA A 16 -10.32 9.77 3.31
CA ALA A 16 -9.24 9.52 4.26
C ALA A 16 -9.01 10.75 5.14
N LYS A 17 -8.74 10.53 6.42
CA LYS A 17 -8.50 11.62 7.39
C LYS A 17 -7.22 12.39 7.12
N LYS A 18 -6.19 11.70 6.61
CA LYS A 18 -4.86 12.29 6.41
C LYS A 18 -4.04 11.53 5.38
N PHE A 19 -3.13 12.28 4.78
CA PHE A 19 -2.13 11.80 3.84
C PHE A 19 -0.82 11.61 4.60
N MET A 20 -0.39 10.36 4.79
CA MET A 20 0.86 10.03 5.48
C MET A 20 2.03 9.83 4.52
N ALA A 21 1.78 9.91 3.21
CA ALA A 21 2.74 9.61 2.17
C ALA A 21 3.44 10.88 1.68
N LYS A 22 4.76 10.97 1.88
CA LYS A 22 5.53 12.19 1.54
C LYS A 22 5.90 12.33 0.05
N GLU A 23 5.85 11.24 -0.73
CA GLU A 23 6.52 11.18 -2.05
C GLU A 23 5.69 10.51 -3.17
N SER A 24 4.48 10.03 -2.88
CA SER A 24 3.78 9.07 -3.76
C SER A 24 2.85 9.69 -4.82
N LEU A 25 2.55 10.99 -4.77
CA LEU A 25 1.56 11.61 -5.66
C LEU A 25 2.12 12.20 -6.95
N GLN A 26 3.44 12.32 -7.07
CA GLN A 26 4.05 13.08 -8.17
C GLN A 26 4.28 12.27 -9.45
N ARG A 27 3.56 11.15 -9.64
CA ARG A 27 3.79 10.24 -10.78
C ARG A 27 2.53 9.98 -11.58
N TYR A 28 2.58 10.32 -12.87
CA TYR A 28 1.54 9.97 -13.84
C TYR A 28 1.70 8.52 -14.35
N ASN A 29 2.93 8.12 -14.69
CA ASN A 29 3.24 6.76 -15.12
C ASN A 29 3.80 5.94 -13.96
N CYS A 30 3.10 4.87 -13.60
CA CYS A 30 3.43 4.02 -12.47
C CYS A 30 3.88 2.64 -12.96
N GLY A 31 4.91 2.07 -12.32
CA GLY A 31 5.41 0.75 -12.63
C GLY A 31 5.83 -0.02 -11.38
N PRO A 32 6.06 -1.34 -11.51
CA PRO A 32 6.60 -2.18 -10.45
C PRO A 32 7.81 -1.56 -9.75
N GLY A 33 7.81 -1.60 -8.42
CA GLY A 33 8.85 -1.05 -7.56
C GLY A 33 8.61 0.40 -7.13
N HIS A 34 7.72 1.15 -7.79
CA HIS A 34 7.35 2.50 -7.35
C HIS A 34 6.59 2.46 -6.02
N PHE A 35 6.76 3.51 -5.22
CA PHE A 35 5.91 3.78 -4.06
C PHE A 35 4.67 4.56 -4.49
N LEU A 36 3.50 4.03 -4.18
CA LEU A 36 2.19 4.53 -4.61
C LEU A 36 1.29 4.79 -3.41
N PRO A 37 0.32 5.73 -3.52
CA PRO A 37 -0.66 5.96 -2.48
C PRO A 37 -1.60 4.76 -2.34
N VAL A 38 -1.77 4.25 -1.12
CA VAL A 38 -2.68 3.16 -0.79
C VAL A 38 -3.59 3.59 0.35
N LEU A 39 -4.90 3.41 0.16
CA LEU A 39 -5.90 3.61 1.19
C LEU A 39 -5.83 2.46 2.19
N GLN A 40 -5.60 2.78 3.46
CA GLN A 40 -5.54 1.79 4.53
C GLN A 40 -6.43 2.22 5.70
N ARG A 41 -7.09 1.25 6.33
CA ARG A 41 -7.76 1.48 7.61
C ARG A 41 -6.76 1.97 8.65
N ASP A 42 -7.10 3.03 9.36
CA ASP A 42 -6.29 3.58 10.44
C ASP A 42 -6.36 2.64 11.64
N SER A 43 -5.30 1.85 11.83
CA SER A 43 -5.19 0.92 12.95
C SER A 43 -4.64 1.57 14.22
N ARG A 44 -4.24 2.85 14.19
CA ARG A 44 -3.60 3.54 15.33
C ARG A 44 -4.57 4.42 16.12
N GLY A 45 -5.87 4.40 15.78
CA GLY A 45 -6.89 5.29 16.35
C GLY A 45 -8.10 4.62 16.99
N CYS A 46 -8.17 3.29 17.05
CA CYS A 46 -9.27 2.58 17.71
C CYS A 46 -8.87 2.13 19.12
N SER A 47 -8.76 3.07 20.05
CA SER A 47 -9.00 2.78 21.47
C SER A 47 -10.51 2.66 21.68
N ASP A 48 -11.04 1.46 21.49
CA ASP A 48 -12.25 0.85 22.06
C ASP A 48 -13.59 1.61 22.22
N LYS A 49 -13.78 2.87 21.82
CA LYS A 49 -15.07 3.55 22.13
C LYS A 49 -15.73 4.41 21.05
N GLU A 50 -15.16 4.55 19.86
CA GLU A 50 -15.91 5.18 18.74
C GLU A 50 -15.71 4.42 17.42
N GLU A 51 -16.81 3.87 16.95
CA GLU A 51 -17.01 3.01 15.78
C GLU A 51 -16.76 3.71 14.42
N LYS A 52 -16.00 4.80 14.37
CA LYS A 52 -15.67 5.44 13.10
C LYS A 52 -14.47 4.76 12.48
N THR A 53 -14.74 3.76 11.65
CA THR A 53 -13.75 3.20 10.72
C THR A 53 -13.13 4.34 9.92
N SER A 54 -11.93 4.76 10.33
CA SER A 54 -11.22 5.84 9.64
C SER A 54 -10.14 5.29 8.73
N PHE A 55 -9.87 6.02 7.64
CA PHE A 55 -8.86 5.66 6.67
C PHE A 55 -7.74 6.69 6.62
N VAL A 56 -6.56 6.24 6.23
CA VAL A 56 -5.39 7.07 5.94
C VAL A 56 -4.83 6.66 4.58
N ILE A 57 -4.16 7.60 3.91
CA ILE A 57 -3.36 7.27 2.72
C ILE A 57 -1.92 7.01 3.16
N GLN A 58 -1.37 5.85 2.82
CA GLN A 58 0.03 5.50 3.05
C GLN A 58 0.78 5.32 1.74
N SER A 59 2.11 5.44 1.80
CA SER A 59 2.99 5.17 0.68
C SER A 59 3.42 3.71 0.75
N MET A 60 3.00 2.88 -0.21
CA MET A 60 3.39 1.47 -0.27
C MET A 60 4.01 1.12 -1.61
N ARG A 61 4.97 0.21 -1.60
CA ARG A 61 5.65 -0.25 -2.80
C ARG A 61 4.75 -1.17 -3.63
N TRP A 62 4.67 -0.92 -4.93
CA TRP A 62 4.06 -1.86 -5.88
C TRP A 62 4.99 -3.06 -6.10
N GLY A 63 4.64 -4.19 -5.49
CA GLY A 63 5.47 -5.40 -5.47
C GLY A 63 5.69 -5.85 -4.04
N LEU A 64 4.85 -6.78 -3.59
CA LEU A 64 4.86 -7.29 -2.22
C LEU A 64 6.20 -7.97 -1.93
N VAL A 65 6.90 -7.55 -0.89
CA VAL A 65 8.03 -8.31 -0.33
C VAL A 65 7.50 -9.12 0.84
N PRO A 66 7.42 -10.46 0.75
CA PRO A 66 6.97 -11.27 1.87
C PRO A 66 7.83 -11.05 3.12
N SER A 67 7.21 -11.03 4.30
CA SER A 67 7.91 -10.76 5.57
C SER A 67 9.01 -11.78 5.91
N TYR A 68 8.91 -12.99 5.34
CA TYR A 68 9.91 -14.06 5.50
C TYR A 68 11.01 -14.03 4.43
N THR A 69 11.02 -13.02 3.56
CA THR A 69 12.09 -12.85 2.56
C THR A 69 13.41 -12.63 3.28
N ARG A 70 14.35 -13.56 3.08
CA ARG A 70 15.74 -13.38 3.50
C ARG A 70 16.49 -12.75 2.34
N ALA A 71 16.84 -11.48 2.50
CA ALA A 71 17.63 -10.73 1.54
C ALA A 71 18.82 -10.11 2.27
N SER A 72 20.01 -10.28 1.71
CA SER A 72 21.24 -9.64 2.19
C SER A 72 21.37 -8.20 1.67
N SER A 73 20.53 -7.82 0.69
CA SER A 73 20.53 -6.48 0.10
C SER A 73 19.14 -5.99 -0.29
N ALA A 74 19.00 -4.67 -0.47
CA ALA A 74 17.78 -4.05 -0.99
C ALA A 74 17.43 -4.56 -2.40
N TRP A 75 18.42 -4.89 -3.22
CA TRP A 75 18.23 -5.45 -4.56
C TRP A 75 17.62 -6.85 -4.52
N GLU A 76 18.09 -7.71 -3.62
CA GLU A 76 17.52 -9.05 -3.45
C GLU A 76 16.06 -8.99 -2.96
N ALA A 77 15.76 -8.11 -2.00
CA ALA A 77 14.40 -7.85 -1.57
C ALA A 77 13.54 -7.30 -2.73
N MET A 78 14.13 -6.45 -3.58
CA MET A 78 13.49 -5.88 -4.75
C MET A 78 13.11 -6.93 -5.79
N ARG A 79 14.01 -7.89 -6.08
CA ARG A 79 13.76 -9.04 -6.95
C ARG A 79 12.63 -9.92 -6.44
N ALA A 80 12.58 -10.22 -5.13
CA ALA A 80 11.45 -10.94 -4.54
C ALA A 80 10.12 -10.19 -4.77
N GLY A 81 10.14 -8.86 -4.64
CA GLY A 81 8.97 -8.00 -4.92
C GLY A 81 8.53 -8.00 -6.38
N TYR A 82 9.44 -8.12 -7.35
CA TYR A 82 9.09 -8.17 -8.79
C TYR A 82 8.30 -9.42 -9.17
N ALA A 83 8.51 -10.55 -8.49
CA ALA A 83 7.71 -11.75 -8.69
C ALA A 83 6.27 -11.61 -8.14
N MET A 84 6.01 -10.56 -7.34
CA MET A 84 4.78 -10.37 -6.56
C MET A 84 4.12 -9.02 -6.87
N ILE A 85 4.24 -8.55 -8.12
CA ILE A 85 3.64 -7.29 -8.60
C ILE A 85 2.13 -7.41 -8.80
N ASN A 86 1.64 -8.62 -9.07
CA ASN A 86 0.24 -8.96 -9.22
C ASN A 86 -0.06 -10.21 -8.39
N ALA A 87 -1.32 -10.39 -8.01
CA ALA A 87 -1.80 -11.59 -7.34
C ALA A 87 -3.07 -12.09 -8.05
N ARG A 88 -3.09 -13.37 -8.45
CA ARG A 88 -4.29 -13.95 -9.07
C ARG A 88 -5.29 -14.31 -7.99
N SER A 89 -6.57 -14.01 -8.23
CA SER A 89 -7.64 -14.27 -7.27
C SER A 89 -7.87 -15.77 -7.04
N ASP A 90 -7.67 -16.60 -8.07
CA ASP A 90 -7.89 -18.06 -8.03
C ASP A 90 -6.95 -18.82 -7.08
N ASN A 91 -5.80 -18.25 -6.72
CA ASN A 91 -4.83 -18.87 -5.80
C ASN A 91 -4.45 -17.99 -4.61
N LEU A 92 -5.19 -16.90 -4.38
CA LEU A 92 -4.85 -15.87 -3.40
C LEU A 92 -4.70 -16.43 -1.98
N SER A 93 -5.65 -17.28 -1.55
CA SER A 93 -5.65 -17.92 -0.23
C SER A 93 -4.52 -18.92 -0.04
N ARG A 94 -3.97 -19.47 -1.13
CA ARG A 94 -2.83 -20.41 -1.09
C ARG A 94 -1.50 -19.68 -1.03
N VAL A 95 -1.33 -18.61 -1.81
CA VAL A 95 -0.05 -17.90 -1.96
C VAL A 95 0.12 -16.79 -0.92
N HIS A 96 -0.96 -16.05 -0.60
CA HIS A 96 -0.93 -14.87 0.27
C HIS A 96 -1.61 -15.10 1.63
N LYS A 97 -1.80 -16.38 2.03
CA LYS A 97 -2.50 -16.78 3.25
C LYS A 97 -2.15 -15.94 4.47
N ARG A 98 -0.86 -15.80 4.77
CA ARG A 98 -0.36 -15.05 5.94
C ARG A 98 -0.77 -13.57 5.96
N LEU A 99 -0.95 -12.96 4.79
CA LEU A 99 -1.33 -11.55 4.68
C LEU A 99 -2.85 -11.38 4.85
N LEU A 100 -3.64 -12.35 4.39
CA LEU A 100 -5.10 -12.32 4.47
C LEU A 100 -5.61 -12.75 5.85
N ASP A 101 -4.97 -13.75 6.46
CA ASP A 101 -5.35 -14.34 7.76
C ASP A 101 -4.89 -13.46 8.94
N LYS A 102 -4.89 -12.13 8.80
CA LYS A 102 -4.57 -11.22 9.92
C LYS A 102 -5.59 -11.44 11.05
N LYS A 103 -5.20 -12.27 12.01
CA LYS A 103 -5.78 -12.37 13.35
C LYS A 103 -5.19 -11.25 14.21
#